data_AF-A0A023FCK7-F1
#
_entry.id   AF-A0A023FCK7-F1
#
_cell.length_a   1.000
_cell.length_b   1.000
_cell.length_c   1.000
_cell.angle_alpha   90.00
_cell.angle_beta   90.00
_cell.angle_gamma   90.00
#
_symmetry.space_group_name_H-M   'P 1'
#
loop_
_entity.id
_entity.type
_entity.pdbx_description
1 polymer ?
#
loop_
_entity_poly.entity_id
_entity_poly.type
_entity_poly.pdbx_seq_one_letter_code
_entity_poly.pdbx_strand_id
1 'polypeptide(L)'
;ETPTTHTLAAPRLEPSSSSLRTANRSISRVIMKVLLLSLILTAKVILAEPDEDLHPLQIFKDKCYYRGEVLSNGEKLQRKHLCEQWECRANQRELIIIGCPLRPKVSSCIARNQGYSYWPRCCKYQDLC
;
A
#
# COMPACT_ATOMS: atom_id res chain seq x y z
N GLU A 1 -83.50 -1.92 30.29
CA GLU A 1 -82.81 -0.70 29.84
C GLU A 1 -81.31 -1.01 29.76
N THR A 2 -80.70 -0.84 28.60
CA THR A 2 -79.32 -1.24 28.28
C THR A 2 -78.39 -0.03 28.46
N PRO A 3 -77.17 -0.17 29.02
CA PRO A 3 -76.24 0.95 29.13
C PRO A 3 -75.48 1.16 27.82
N THR A 4 -75.61 2.36 27.25
CA THR A 4 -74.95 2.80 26.02
C THR A 4 -73.49 3.18 26.30
N THR A 5 -72.57 2.55 25.56
CA THR A 5 -71.13 2.84 25.54
C THR A 5 -70.86 4.14 24.77
N HIS A 6 -70.13 5.07 25.36
CA HIS A 6 -69.56 6.24 24.67
C HIS A 6 -68.07 6.00 24.35
N THR A 7 -67.76 5.88 23.06
CA THR A 7 -66.39 5.84 22.54
C THR A 7 -65.88 7.27 22.33
N LEU A 8 -64.86 7.68 23.07
CA LEU A 8 -64.10 8.91 22.79
C LEU A 8 -63.08 8.63 21.68
N ALA A 9 -63.15 9.37 20.57
CA ALA A 9 -62.10 9.40 19.56
C ALA A 9 -60.92 10.27 20.05
N ALA A 10 -59.70 9.75 19.94
CA ALA A 10 -58.48 10.48 20.28
C ALA A 10 -58.13 11.54 19.21
N PRO A 11 -57.59 12.71 19.59
CA PRO A 11 -57.18 13.73 18.63
C PRO A 11 -55.93 13.31 17.84
N ARG A 12 -55.95 13.60 16.54
CA ARG A 12 -54.85 13.39 15.59
C ARG A 12 -53.74 14.44 15.86
N LEU A 13 -52.55 13.99 16.26
CA LEU A 13 -51.38 14.84 16.43
C LEU A 13 -50.72 15.11 15.06
N GLU A 14 -50.88 16.32 14.53
CA GLU A 14 -50.06 16.86 13.43
C GLU A 14 -48.75 17.43 14.01
N PRO A 15 -47.56 17.09 13.48
CA PRO A 15 -46.30 17.61 13.99
C PRO A 15 -46.12 19.10 13.65
N SER A 16 -45.71 19.91 14.64
CA SER A 16 -45.51 21.34 14.47
C SER A 16 -44.38 21.67 13.48
N SER A 17 -44.55 22.74 12.70
CA SER A 17 -43.58 23.25 11.72
C SER A 17 -42.21 23.61 12.32
N SER A 18 -42.13 23.82 13.63
CA SER A 18 -40.90 24.00 14.40
C SER A 18 -40.08 22.70 14.54
N SER A 19 -40.74 21.54 14.60
CA SER A 19 -40.09 20.23 14.69
C SER A 19 -39.41 19.86 13.36
N LEU A 20 -40.08 20.13 12.23
CA LEU A 20 -39.50 19.92 10.90
C LEU A 20 -38.26 20.78 10.62
N ARG A 21 -38.25 22.07 11.01
CA ARG A 21 -37.07 22.94 10.80
C ARG A 21 -35.85 22.48 11.60
N THR A 22 -36.06 22.01 12.82
CA THR A 22 -34.98 21.55 13.70
C THR A 22 -34.41 20.22 13.22
N ALA A 23 -35.27 19.31 12.74
CA ALA A 23 -34.86 18.07 12.08
C ALA A 23 -34.07 18.35 10.79
N ASN A 24 -34.54 19.25 9.92
CA ASN A 24 -33.81 19.62 8.69
C ASN A 24 -32.44 20.23 8.97
N ARG A 25 -32.32 21.07 10.02
CA ARG A 25 -31.04 21.67 10.43
C ARG A 25 -30.07 20.63 11.01
N SER A 26 -30.59 19.61 11.70
CA SER A 26 -29.80 18.49 12.24
C SER A 26 -29.32 17.54 11.13
N ILE A 27 -30.22 17.16 10.22
CA ILE A 27 -29.92 16.29 9.07
C ILE A 27 -28.92 16.97 8.12
N SER A 28 -29.10 18.27 7.84
CA SER A 28 -28.16 19.05 7.03
C SER A 28 -26.74 19.09 7.61
N ARG A 29 -26.62 19.19 8.94
CA ARG A 29 -25.31 19.14 9.64
C ARG A 29 -24.65 17.76 9.54
N VAL A 30 -25.43 16.69 9.63
CA VAL A 30 -24.90 15.32 9.48
C VAL A 30 -24.45 15.07 8.05
N ILE A 31 -25.26 15.46 7.05
CA ILE A 31 -24.92 15.33 5.63
C ILE A 31 -23.65 16.13 5.30
N MET A 32 -23.52 17.37 5.79
CA MET A 32 -22.30 18.17 5.59
C MET A 32 -21.06 17.46 6.17
N LYS A 33 -21.16 16.89 7.38
CA LYS A 33 -20.06 16.15 8.00
C LYS A 33 -19.69 14.90 7.20
N VAL A 34 -20.69 14.17 6.69
CA VAL A 34 -20.46 12.98 5.84
C VAL A 34 -19.79 13.38 4.52
N LEU A 35 -20.22 14.47 3.89
CA LEU A 35 -19.61 14.98 2.66
C LEU A 35 -18.15 15.38 2.87
N LEU A 36 -17.85 16.10 3.96
CA LEU A 36 -16.48 16.47 4.32
C LEU A 36 -15.60 15.24 4.57
N LEU A 37 -16.11 14.24 5.29
CA LEU A 37 -15.39 12.99 5.51
C LEU A 37 -15.14 12.23 4.20
N SER A 38 -16.11 12.17 3.29
CA SER A 38 -15.92 11.54 1.98
C SER A 38 -14.88 12.26 1.12
N LEU A 39 -14.83 13.59 1.15
CA LEU A 39 -13.85 14.39 0.39
C LEU A 39 -12.41 14.18 0.91
N ILE A 40 -12.26 14.04 2.24
CA ILE A 40 -10.96 13.74 2.86
C ILE A 40 -10.53 12.30 2.52
N LEU A 41 -11.48 11.36 2.42
CA LEU A 41 -11.19 9.96 2.12
C LEU A 41 -10.75 9.76 0.66
N THR A 42 -11.36 10.46 -0.29
CA THR A 42 -10.98 10.39 -1.71
C THR A 42 -9.62 11.03 -1.99
N ALA A 43 -9.24 12.08 -1.26
CA ALA A 43 -7.94 12.72 -1.41
C ALA A 43 -6.75 11.81 -1.06
N LYS A 44 -6.95 10.81 -0.18
CA LYS A 44 -5.86 9.91 0.26
C LYS A 44 -5.57 8.76 -0.71
N VAL A 45 -6.51 8.41 -1.59
CA VAL A 45 -6.33 7.28 -2.51
C VAL A 45 -5.49 7.66 -3.74
N ILE A 46 -5.45 8.95 -4.09
CA ILE A 46 -4.79 9.43 -5.32
C ILE A 46 -3.28 9.67 -5.13
N LEU A 47 -2.79 9.77 -3.88
CA LEU A 47 -1.38 10.08 -3.57
C LEU A 47 -0.48 8.85 -3.41
N ALA A 48 -1.04 7.64 -3.45
CA ALA A 48 -0.25 6.42 -3.49
C ALA A 48 0.05 6.09 -4.95
N GLU A 49 1.03 6.77 -5.54
CA GLU A 49 1.66 6.25 -6.75
C GLU A 49 2.21 4.85 -6.42
N PRO A 50 1.90 3.82 -7.22
CA PRO A 50 2.57 2.54 -7.05
C PRO A 50 4.07 2.80 -7.21
N ASP A 51 4.83 2.51 -6.15
CA ASP A 51 6.27 2.50 -6.23
C ASP A 51 6.66 1.34 -7.14
N GLU A 52 6.82 1.62 -8.42
CA GLU A 52 7.21 0.66 -9.46
C GLU A 52 8.53 -0.03 -9.09
N ASP A 53 9.36 0.53 -8.20
CA ASP A 53 10.60 -0.08 -7.77
C ASP A 53 10.42 -1.09 -6.61
N LEU A 54 9.30 -1.02 -5.87
CA LEU A 54 8.98 -1.95 -4.80
C LEU A 54 8.44 -3.27 -5.34
N HIS A 55 9.36 -4.18 -5.63
CA HIS A 55 9.06 -5.58 -5.96
C HIS A 55 9.23 -6.46 -4.71
N PRO A 56 8.15 -6.75 -3.95
CA PRO A 56 8.26 -7.61 -2.79
C PRO A 56 8.67 -9.02 -3.20
N LEU A 57 9.54 -9.65 -2.41
CA LEU A 57 9.84 -11.07 -2.56
C LEU A 57 8.57 -11.87 -2.30
N GLN A 58 8.17 -12.71 -3.27
CA GLN A 58 7.12 -13.70 -3.09
C GLN A 58 7.72 -15.09 -3.15
N ILE A 59 7.27 -15.99 -2.28
CA ILE A 59 7.74 -17.37 -2.24
C ILE A 59 6.53 -18.28 -2.37
N PHE A 60 6.52 -19.08 -3.43
CA PHE A 60 5.39 -19.93 -3.75
C PHE A 60 5.87 -21.18 -4.49
N LYS A 61 5.37 -22.36 -4.08
CA LYS A 61 5.72 -23.67 -4.67
C LYS A 61 7.23 -23.87 -4.86
N ASP A 62 8.00 -23.64 -3.79
CA ASP A 62 9.46 -23.78 -3.75
C ASP A 62 10.23 -22.89 -4.74
N LYS A 63 9.62 -21.77 -5.14
CA LYS A 63 10.21 -20.77 -6.02
C LYS A 63 10.20 -19.38 -5.38
N CYS A 64 11.25 -18.62 -5.64
CA CYS A 64 11.35 -17.20 -5.29
C CYS A 64 10.99 -16.37 -6.53
N TYR A 65 10.09 -15.42 -6.34
CA TYR A 65 9.68 -14.44 -7.34
C TYR A 65 10.16 -13.07 -6.86
N TYR A 66 11.09 -12.47 -7.60
CA TYR A 66 11.70 -11.21 -7.20
C TYR A 66 12.16 -10.40 -8.41
N ARG A 67 11.73 -9.13 -8.50
CA ARG A 67 12.08 -8.21 -9.61
C ARG A 67 11.89 -8.82 -11.01
N GLY A 68 10.78 -9.54 -11.20
CA GLY A 68 10.44 -10.21 -12.46
C GLY A 68 11.17 -11.54 -12.71
N GLU A 69 12.10 -11.95 -11.85
CA GLU A 69 12.82 -13.21 -11.95
C GLU A 69 12.13 -14.32 -11.14
N VAL A 70 12.23 -15.55 -11.64
CA VAL A 70 11.73 -16.75 -10.97
C VAL A 70 12.89 -17.71 -10.77
N LEU A 71 13.25 -17.96 -9.51
CA LEU A 71 14.34 -18.86 -9.13
C LEU A 71 13.78 -20.08 -8.40
N SER A 72 14.25 -21.26 -8.76
CA SER A 72 13.98 -22.50 -8.03
C SER A 72 14.76 -22.53 -6.71
N ASN A 73 14.29 -23.31 -5.73
CA ASN A 73 15.03 -23.51 -4.48
C ASN A 73 16.46 -24.02 -4.75
N GLY A 74 17.45 -23.31 -4.21
CA GLY A 74 18.89 -23.54 -4.41
C GLY A 74 19.48 -22.90 -5.68
N GLU A 75 18.65 -22.34 -6.56
CA GLU A 75 19.09 -21.70 -7.80
C GLU A 75 19.84 -20.39 -7.52
N LYS A 76 20.89 -20.17 -8.31
CA LYS A 76 21.71 -18.95 -8.26
C LYS A 76 21.61 -18.18 -9.56
N LEU A 77 21.37 -16.88 -9.47
CA LEU A 77 21.30 -15.97 -10.62
C LEU A 77 22.27 -14.81 -10.44
N GLN A 78 23.10 -14.55 -11.46
CA GLN A 78 23.99 -13.39 -11.46
C GLN A 78 23.36 -12.23 -12.23
N ARG A 79 23.15 -11.09 -11.57
CA ARG A 79 22.59 -9.87 -12.15
C ARG A 79 23.71 -8.94 -12.57
N LYS A 80 23.98 -8.90 -13.88
CA LYS A 80 25.06 -8.09 -14.49
C LYS A 80 24.95 -6.59 -14.15
N HIS A 81 23.76 -6.01 -14.33
CA HIS A 81 23.55 -4.58 -14.13
C HIS A 81 23.61 -4.16 -12.65
N LEU A 82 23.06 -4.99 -11.75
CA LEU A 82 23.08 -4.72 -10.32
C LEU A 82 24.43 -5.11 -9.67
N CYS A 83 25.24 -5.91 -10.36
CA CYS A 83 26.43 -6.56 -9.81
C CYS A 83 26.12 -7.36 -8.53
N GLU A 84 25.10 -8.18 -8.61
CA GLU A 84 24.64 -9.02 -7.51
C GLU A 84 24.62 -10.48 -7.92
N GLN A 85 24.77 -11.36 -6.94
CA GLN A 85 24.40 -12.77 -7.05
C GLN A 85 23.21 -13.03 -6.14
N TRP A 86 22.15 -13.60 -6.69
CA TRP A 86 20.95 -14.00 -5.97
C TRP A 86 20.98 -15.51 -5.75
N GLU A 87 20.53 -15.97 -4.59
CA GLU A 87 20.33 -17.38 -4.27
C GLU A 87 18.95 -17.55 -3.62
N CYS A 88 18.07 -18.31 -4.27
CA CYS A 88 16.77 -18.61 -3.70
C CYS A 88 16.87 -19.73 -2.67
N ARG A 89 16.38 -19.49 -1.46
CA ARG A 89 16.23 -20.50 -0.41
C ARG A 89 14.79 -20.56 0.04
N ALA A 90 13.93 -21.02 -0.86
CA ALA A 90 12.48 -21.08 -0.63
C ALA A 90 12.12 -21.90 0.62
N ASN A 91 12.85 -22.97 0.92
CA ASN A 91 12.65 -23.78 2.13
C ASN A 91 12.86 -22.97 3.43
N GLN A 92 13.77 -21.99 3.39
CA GLN A 92 14.07 -21.09 4.50
C GLN A 92 13.28 -19.78 4.41
N ARG A 93 12.43 -19.66 3.38
CA ARG A 93 11.63 -18.48 3.06
C ARG A 93 12.47 -17.21 2.86
N GLU A 94 13.64 -17.34 2.25
CA GLU A 94 14.54 -16.22 2.00
C GLU A 94 15.10 -16.21 0.57
N LEU A 95 15.45 -15.01 0.11
CA LEU A 95 16.28 -14.77 -1.07
C LEU A 95 17.56 -14.10 -0.58
N ILE A 96 18.70 -14.75 -0.78
CA ILE A 96 19.99 -14.17 -0.43
C ILE A 96 20.49 -13.34 -1.60
N ILE A 97 20.75 -12.05 -1.36
CA ILE A 97 21.31 -11.11 -2.34
C ILE A 97 22.72 -10.75 -1.88
N ILE A 98 23.71 -11.15 -2.67
CA ILE A 98 25.13 -10.87 -2.42
C ILE A 98 25.59 -9.80 -3.39
N GLY A 99 25.83 -8.59 -2.88
CA GLY A 99 26.43 -7.49 -3.62
C GLY A 99 27.96 -7.47 -3.51
N CYS A 100 28.55 -6.36 -3.94
CA CYS A 100 29.96 -6.07 -3.68
C CYS A 100 30.12 -5.19 -2.43
N PRO A 101 31.26 -5.28 -1.73
CA PRO A 101 31.56 -4.35 -0.65
C PRO A 101 31.74 -2.93 -1.22
N LEU A 102 31.07 -1.96 -0.62
CA LEU A 102 31.30 -0.54 -0.90
C LEU A 102 32.50 -0.06 -0.09
N ARG A 103 33.37 0.73 -0.73
CA ARG A 103 34.46 1.41 -0.02
C ARG A 103 33.87 2.51 0.87
N PRO A 104 34.53 2.86 2.00
CA PRO A 104 34.13 4.00 2.80
C PRO A 104 34.01 5.26 1.93
N LYS A 105 32.93 6.01 2.12
CA LYS A 105 32.72 7.26 1.39
C LYS A 105 33.67 8.32 1.95
N VAL A 106 34.80 8.51 1.26
CA VAL A 106 35.84 9.50 1.64
C VAL A 106 35.72 10.81 0.86
N SER A 107 34.76 10.93 -0.05
CA SER A 107 34.57 12.08 -0.94
C SER A 107 33.09 12.27 -1.33
N SER A 108 32.80 13.30 -2.13
CA SER A 108 31.48 13.52 -2.75
C SER A 108 31.14 12.49 -3.83
N CYS A 109 32.11 11.68 -4.25
CA CYS A 109 31.94 10.76 -5.37
C CYS A 109 30.99 9.60 -5.04
N ILE A 110 30.37 9.05 -6.09
CA ILE A 110 29.45 7.91 -5.99
C ILE A 110 30.07 6.72 -6.73
N ALA A 111 30.25 5.61 -6.01
CA ALA A 111 30.72 4.35 -6.59
C ALA A 111 29.66 3.78 -7.54
N ARG A 112 30.00 3.62 -8.82
CA ARG A 112 29.10 3.13 -9.87
C ARG A 112 29.61 1.83 -10.48
N ASN A 113 28.72 0.84 -10.58
CA ASN A 113 28.99 -0.36 -11.37
C ASN A 113 28.96 0.01 -12.85
N GLN A 114 29.99 -0.37 -13.60
CA GLN A 114 30.05 -0.15 -15.04
C GLN A 114 29.16 -1.11 -15.84
N GLY A 115 28.71 -2.20 -15.22
CA GLY A 115 27.79 -3.16 -15.83
C GLY A 115 28.45 -4.03 -16.91
N TYR A 116 29.78 -4.07 -17.01
CA TYR A 116 30.47 -4.85 -18.05
C TYR A 116 30.60 -6.35 -17.76
N SER A 117 30.55 -6.74 -16.49
CA SER A 117 30.78 -8.11 -16.04
C SER A 117 29.70 -8.60 -15.08
N TYR A 118 29.64 -9.91 -14.86
CA TYR A 118 28.81 -10.50 -13.81
C TYR A 118 29.55 -10.50 -12.47
N TRP A 119 28.81 -10.64 -11.37
CA TRP A 119 29.38 -10.81 -10.03
C TRP A 119 30.25 -12.09 -9.99
N PRO A 120 31.41 -12.10 -9.31
CA PRO A 120 32.03 -11.00 -8.57
C PRO A 120 32.94 -10.11 -9.43
N ARG A 121 33.08 -10.38 -10.74
CA ARG A 121 34.01 -9.65 -11.62
C ARG A 121 33.65 -8.18 -11.81
N CYS A 122 32.37 -7.83 -11.70
CA CYS A 122 31.91 -6.44 -11.73
C CYS A 122 32.15 -5.66 -10.43
N CYS A 123 32.74 -6.26 -9.38
CA CYS A 123 33.08 -5.57 -8.12
C CYS A 123 34.30 -4.64 -8.26
N LYS A 124 34.35 -3.87 -9.35
CA LYS A 124 35.34 -2.84 -9.66
C LYS A 124 34.60 -1.56 -9.99
N TYR A 125 34.15 -0.90 -8.92
CA TYR A 125 33.43 0.36 -9.03
C TYR A 125 34.31 1.48 -9.57
N GLN A 126 33.72 2.34 -10.40
CA GLN A 126 34.29 3.64 -10.76
C GLN A 126 33.62 4.70 -9.90
N ASP A 127 34.43 5.58 -9.33
CA ASP A 127 33.94 6.73 -8.58
C ASP A 127 33.60 7.85 -9.57
N LEU A 128 32.33 8.26 -9.59
CA LEU A 128 31.90 9.43 -10.34
C LEU A 128 31.85 10.64 -9.41
N CYS A 129 32.68 11.62 -9.75
CA CYS A 129 32.79 12.94 -9.18
C CYS A 129 32.63 13.94 -10.34
#